data_AF-A0A151S5B4-F1
#
_entry.id   AF-A0A151S5B4-F1
#
_cell.length_a   1.000
_cell.length_b   1.000
_cell.length_c   1.000
_cell.angle_alpha   90.00
_cell.angle_beta   90.00
_cell.angle_gamma   90.00
#
_symmetry.space_group_name_H-M   'P 1'
#
loop_
_entity.id
_entity.type
_entity.pdbx_description
1 polymer ?
#
loop_
_entity_poly.entity_id
_entity_poly.type
_entity_poly.pdbx_seq_one_letter_code
_entity_poly.pdbx_strand_id
1 'polypeptide(L)'
;MTHVKKKTFKASLVDFVIATVKYLGEWKVSFDLDKNIIHCSCCKFETFGILCCHCLRVFIHMDVKSVPEQYILKRWTKLARSVSLPNVSVRHVVEDAQLTSTQRHRDIFPRLMRIVDEACRSQETYTLLSKKLLIYWTRKC
;
A
#
# COMPACT_ATOMS: atom_id res chain seq x y z
N MET A 1 -6.74 -12.15 -17.91
CA MET A 1 -6.02 -11.20 -18.79
C MET A 1 -6.90 -9.95 -18.93
N THR A 2 -6.36 -8.73 -18.85
CA THR A 2 -7.16 -7.51 -19.06
C THR A 2 -6.93 -7.02 -20.49
N HIS A 3 -7.98 -6.85 -21.27
CA HIS A 3 -7.89 -6.38 -22.64
C HIS A 3 -8.15 -4.87 -22.68
N VAL A 4 -7.26 -4.13 -23.33
CA VAL A 4 -7.40 -2.70 -23.57
C VAL A 4 -7.87 -2.53 -25.01
N LYS A 5 -9.10 -2.06 -25.21
CA LYS A 5 -9.60 -1.70 -26.55
C LYS A 5 -9.52 -0.18 -26.69
N LYS A 6 -8.73 0.32 -27.65
CA LYS A 6 -8.72 1.73 -28.04
C LYS A 6 -9.98 2.02 -28.84
N LYS A 7 -10.70 3.08 -28.49
CA LYS A 7 -11.79 3.59 -29.32
C LYS A 7 -11.64 5.11 -29.41
N THR A 8 -11.44 5.57 -30.65
CA THR A 8 -11.44 6.98 -31.08
C THR A 8 -10.30 7.89 -30.64
N PHE A 9 -9.84 8.69 -31.60
CA PHE A 9 -8.85 9.75 -31.45
C PHE A 9 -9.56 11.07 -31.75
N LYS A 10 -9.56 12.02 -30.80
CA LYS A 10 -9.89 13.42 -31.08
C LYS A 10 -8.80 14.30 -30.48
N ALA A 11 -8.09 15.03 -31.33
CA ALA A 11 -7.06 16.06 -31.05
C ALA A 11 -5.95 15.69 -30.05
N SER A 12 -6.27 15.37 -28.79
CA SER A 12 -5.34 14.92 -27.74
C SER A 12 -5.98 14.04 -26.64
N LEU A 13 -7.28 13.73 -26.77
CA LEU A 13 -8.01 12.86 -25.87
C LEU A 13 -8.10 11.44 -26.44
N VAL A 14 -7.71 10.46 -25.63
CA VAL A 14 -7.76 9.03 -25.97
C VAL A 14 -8.65 8.28 -24.98
N ASP A 15 -9.64 7.58 -25.50
CA ASP A 15 -10.53 6.73 -24.71
C ASP A 15 -10.12 5.26 -24.77
N PHE A 16 -10.10 4.64 -23.59
CA PHE A 16 -9.81 3.23 -23.37
C PHE A 16 -11.00 2.54 -22.74
N VAL A 17 -11.30 1.33 -23.20
CA VAL A 17 -12.20 0.40 -22.51
C VAL A 17 -11.36 -0.70 -21.90
N ILE A 18 -11.41 -0.81 -20.57
CA ILE A 18 -10.71 -1.82 -19.79
C ILE A 18 -11.72 -2.88 -19.36
N ALA A 19 -11.61 -4.08 -19.92
CA ALA A 19 -12.37 -5.25 -19.51
C ALA A 19 -11.50 -6.17 -18.65
N THR A 20 -11.99 -6.56 -17.47
CA THR A 20 -11.30 -7.52 -16.59
C THR A 20 -11.99 -8.87 -16.63
N VAL A 21 -11.26 -9.97 -16.82
CA VAL A 21 -11.87 -11.32 -16.90
C VAL A 21 -12.40 -11.80 -15.54
N LYS A 22 -11.91 -11.26 -14.42
CA LYS A 22 -12.32 -11.67 -13.06
C LYS A 22 -13.62 -11.03 -12.58
N TYR A 23 -13.96 -9.85 -13.10
CA TYR A 23 -15.18 -9.13 -12.77
C TYR A 23 -15.77 -8.70 -14.11
N LEU A 24 -16.89 -9.28 -14.55
CA LEU A 24 -17.57 -8.93 -15.79
C LEU A 24 -18.02 -7.45 -15.75
N GLY A 25 -17.08 -6.55 -16.00
CA GLY A 25 -17.28 -5.11 -15.94
C GLY A 25 -16.32 -4.44 -16.92
N GLU A 26 -16.89 -3.53 -17.70
CA GLU A 26 -16.16 -2.65 -18.61
C GLU A 26 -16.01 -1.28 -17.96
N TRP A 27 -14.77 -0.79 -17.90
CA TRP A 27 -14.46 0.52 -17.35
C TRP A 27 -13.98 1.43 -18.46
N LYS A 28 -14.57 2.62 -18.54
CA LYS A 28 -14.14 3.66 -19.47
C LYS A 28 -13.07 4.49 -18.80
N VAL A 29 -11.96 4.70 -19.50
CA VAL A 29 -10.85 5.54 -19.05
C VAL A 29 -10.55 6.54 -20.16
N SER A 30 -10.63 7.82 -19.85
CA SER A 30 -10.27 8.90 -20.76
C SER A 30 -8.93 9.48 -20.33
N PHE A 31 -8.02 9.68 -21.27
CA PHE A 31 -6.69 10.24 -21.01
C PHE A 31 -6.39 11.39 -21.97
N ASP A 32 -6.17 12.57 -21.40
CA ASP A 32 -5.72 13.78 -22.08
C ASP A 32 -4.19 13.77 -22.09
N LEU A 33 -3.62 13.60 -23.29
CA LEU A 33 -2.18 13.52 -23.52
C LEU A 33 -1.45 14.83 -23.21
N ASP A 34 -2.08 15.97 -23.49
CA ASP A 34 -1.44 17.28 -23.35
C ASP A 34 -1.36 17.69 -21.88
N LYS A 35 -2.44 17.44 -21.14
CA LYS A 35 -2.56 17.82 -19.73
C LYS A 35 -2.14 16.72 -18.76
N ASN A 36 -1.86 15.52 -19.26
CA ASN A 36 -1.65 14.32 -18.46
C ASN A 36 -2.79 14.06 -17.45
N ILE A 37 -4.03 14.37 -17.85
CA ILE A 37 -5.21 14.18 -17.02
C ILE A 37 -5.87 12.86 -17.42
N ILE A 38 -6.06 11.99 -16.44
CA ILE A 38 -6.75 10.72 -16.58
C ILE A 38 -8.01 10.69 -15.72
N HIS A 39 -9.09 10.15 -16.28
CA HIS A 39 -10.34 9.92 -15.57
C HIS A 39 -10.83 8.49 -15.84
N CYS A 40 -11.40 7.84 -14.83
CA CYS A 40 -11.96 6.50 -14.97
C CYS A 40 -13.38 6.45 -14.38
N SER A 41 -14.29 5.77 -15.08
CA SER A 41 -15.69 5.60 -14.65
C SER A 41 -15.88 4.86 -13.32
N CYS A 42 -14.82 4.34 -12.68
CA CYS A 42 -14.87 3.81 -11.32
C CYS A 42 -14.76 4.88 -10.23
N CYS A 43 -14.42 6.11 -10.60
CA CYS A 43 -14.34 7.28 -9.73
C CYS A 43 -13.47 7.11 -8.46
N LYS A 44 -12.46 6.22 -8.50
CA LYS A 44 -11.65 5.89 -7.30
C LYS A 44 -10.80 7.07 -6.82
N PHE A 45 -10.37 7.94 -7.73
CA PHE A 45 -9.59 9.11 -7.35
C PHE A 45 -10.49 10.17 -6.69
N GLU A 46 -11.68 10.37 -7.23
CA GLU A 46 -12.69 11.30 -6.74
C GLU A 46 -13.22 10.87 -5.36
N THR A 47 -13.36 9.55 -5.14
CA THR A 47 -13.91 9.00 -3.89
C THR A 47 -12.84 8.73 -2.81
N PHE A 48 -11.65 8.25 -3.19
CA PHE A 48 -10.59 7.86 -2.24
C PHE A 48 -9.28 8.64 -2.37
N GLY A 49 -9.15 9.51 -3.37
CA GLY A 49 -7.89 10.20 -3.65
C GLY A 49 -6.78 9.28 -4.14
N ILE A 50 -7.12 8.10 -4.71
CA ILE A 50 -6.15 7.11 -5.19
C ILE A 50 -6.52 6.68 -6.62
N LEU A 51 -5.54 6.66 -7.52
CA LEU A 51 -5.69 6.12 -8.87
C LEU A 51 -6.09 4.65 -8.83
N CYS A 52 -7.11 4.28 -9.59
CA CYS A 52 -7.51 2.88 -9.75
C CYS A 52 -6.53 2.11 -10.62
N CYS A 53 -6.60 0.78 -10.55
CA CYS A 53 -5.81 -0.09 -11.42
C CYS A 53 -6.10 0.12 -12.91
N HIS A 54 -7.29 0.62 -13.29
CA HIS A 54 -7.63 0.93 -14.68
C HIS A 54 -6.83 2.14 -15.19
N CYS A 55 -6.76 3.23 -14.42
CA CYS A 55 -5.92 4.39 -14.75
C CYS A 55 -4.44 4.00 -14.84
N LEU A 56 -3.95 3.25 -13.85
CA LEU A 56 -2.56 2.79 -13.83
C LEU A 56 -2.23 1.91 -15.05
N ARG A 57 -3.19 1.08 -15.51
CA ARG A 57 -3.01 0.26 -16.72
C ARG A 57 -2.88 1.12 -17.97
N VAL A 58 -3.67 2.20 -18.08
CA VAL A 58 -3.55 3.15 -19.19
C VAL A 58 -2.21 3.89 -19.14
N PHE A 59 -1.75 4.35 -17.97
CA PHE A 59 -0.42 4.93 -17.84
C PHE A 59 0.70 3.99 -18.32
N ILE A 60 0.66 2.71 -17.92
CA ILE A 60 1.60 1.70 -18.41
C ILE A 60 1.51 1.56 -19.94
N HIS A 61 0.30 1.52 -20.50
CA HIS A 61 0.09 1.38 -21.94
C HIS A 61 0.56 2.61 -22.74
N MET A 62 0.47 3.80 -22.14
CA MET A 62 0.90 5.07 -22.72
C MET A 62 2.36 5.42 -22.39
N ASP A 63 3.09 4.47 -21.80
CA ASP A 63 4.49 4.59 -21.39
C ASP A 63 4.80 5.75 -20.42
N VAL A 64 3.81 6.15 -19.61
CA VAL A 64 3.96 7.15 -18.55
C VAL A 64 4.78 6.53 -17.41
N LYS A 65 6.03 7.00 -17.24
CA LYS A 65 7.01 6.42 -16.31
C LYS A 65 6.77 6.77 -14.84
N SER A 66 6.10 7.88 -14.57
CA SER A 66 5.87 8.39 -13.23
C SER A 66 4.45 8.92 -13.10
N VAL A 67 3.82 8.68 -11.96
CA VAL A 67 2.50 9.24 -11.65
C VAL A 67 2.61 10.77 -11.59
N PRO A 68 1.80 11.53 -12.35
CA PRO A 68 1.80 12.98 -12.30
C PRO A 68 1.52 13.52 -10.89
N GLU A 69 2.17 14.61 -10.51
CA GLU A 69 2.10 15.18 -9.15
C GLU A 69 0.68 15.49 -8.68
N GLN A 70 -0.21 15.90 -9.59
CA GLN A 70 -1.62 16.17 -9.30
C GLN A 70 -2.37 14.97 -8.69
N TYR A 71 -1.88 13.75 -8.89
CA TYR A 71 -2.45 12.52 -8.32
C TYR A 71 -1.75 12.06 -7.02
N ILE A 72 -0.71 12.77 -6.56
CA ILE A 72 0.05 12.46 -5.35
C ILE A 72 -0.40 13.37 -4.21
N LEU A 73 -1.47 12.98 -3.50
CA LEU A 73 -1.98 13.75 -2.37
C LEU A 73 -1.06 13.62 -1.15
N LYS A 74 -0.92 14.71 -0.35
CA LYS A 74 -0.10 14.75 0.89
C LYS A 74 -0.34 13.55 1.81
N ARG A 75 -1.58 13.10 1.95
CA ARG A 75 -1.99 11.93 2.75
C ARG A 75 -1.25 10.65 2.37
N TRP A 76 -0.89 10.50 1.10
CA TRP A 76 -0.20 9.35 0.52
C TRP A 76 1.32 9.53 0.42
N THR A 77 1.87 10.60 1.01
CA THR A 77 3.32 10.85 1.04
C THR A 77 3.95 10.41 2.36
N LYS A 78 5.27 10.21 2.39
CA LYS A 78 6.02 9.96 3.65
C LYS A 78 5.88 11.11 4.65
N LEU A 79 5.64 12.32 4.16
CA LEU A 79 5.42 13.54 4.95
C LEU A 79 4.02 13.63 5.57
N ALA A 80 3.12 12.66 5.30
CA ALA A 80 1.82 12.61 5.95
C ALA A 80 1.92 12.58 7.48
N ARG A 81 3.03 12.05 8.03
CA ARG A 81 3.31 11.96 9.47
C ARG A 81 4.08 13.15 10.02
N SER A 82 4.70 13.97 9.17
CA SER A 82 5.55 15.08 9.59
C SER A 82 4.77 16.39 9.77
N VAL A 83 3.51 16.31 10.20
CA VAL A 83 2.80 17.50 10.66
C VAL A 83 3.43 17.90 11.98
N SER A 84 4.44 18.77 11.91
CA SER A 84 4.75 19.69 13.00
C SER A 84 3.46 20.45 13.29
N LEU A 85 2.80 20.09 14.39
CA LEU A 85 1.68 20.83 14.93
C LEU A 85 2.17 22.28 15.16
N PRO A 86 1.46 23.31 14.67
CA PRO A 86 1.77 24.68 15.03
C PRO A 86 1.54 24.85 16.53
N ASN A 87 2.62 24.87 17.29
CA ASN A 87 2.80 25.57 18.56
C ASN A 87 1.65 25.52 19.59
N VAL A 88 0.97 24.39 19.72
CA VAL A 88 0.22 24.09 20.95
C VAL A 88 1.24 23.53 21.92
N SER A 89 1.48 24.27 22.99
CA SER A 89 2.38 23.93 24.09
C SER A 89 2.35 22.43 24.36
N VAL A 90 3.43 21.76 23.95
CA VAL A 90 3.70 20.38 24.33
C VAL A 90 3.84 20.42 25.83
N ARG A 91 2.75 20.11 26.55
CA ARG A 91 2.86 19.66 27.93
C ARG A 91 3.86 18.53 27.85
N HIS A 92 4.99 18.71 28.55
CA HIS A 92 5.98 17.68 28.81
C HIS A 92 5.22 16.49 29.42
N VAL A 93 4.72 15.59 28.57
CA VAL A 93 4.41 14.24 29.00
C VAL A 93 5.78 13.66 29.20
N VAL A 94 6.18 13.56 30.46
CA VAL A 94 7.33 12.78 30.90
C VAL A 94 7.35 11.51 30.06
N GLU A 95 8.37 11.39 29.21
CA GLU A 95 8.57 10.25 28.34
C GLU A 95 8.89 9.07 29.26
N ASP A 96 7.84 8.41 29.73
CA ASP A 96 7.99 7.12 30.37
C ASP A 96 8.63 6.21 29.31
N ALA A 97 9.84 5.76 29.59
CA ALA A 97 10.70 5.01 28.68
C ALA A 97 10.16 3.58 28.39
N GLN A 98 8.84 3.42 28.38
CA GLN A 98 8.14 2.20 28.09
C GLN A 98 7.60 2.25 26.67
N LEU A 99 8.23 1.46 25.80
CA LEU A 99 7.75 1.24 24.44
C LEU A 99 6.28 0.84 24.44
N THR A 100 5.45 1.47 23.61
CA THR A 100 4.06 1.02 23.37
C THR A 100 4.03 -0.42 22.86
N SER A 101 2.88 -1.09 22.99
CA SER A 101 2.70 -2.46 22.48
C SER A 101 3.10 -2.61 21.01
N THR A 102 2.74 -1.63 20.17
CA THR A 102 3.09 -1.58 18.75
C THR A 102 4.59 -1.45 18.50
N GLN A 103 5.29 -0.65 19.31
CA GLN A 103 6.74 -0.50 19.22
C GLN A 103 7.46 -1.78 19.64
N ARG A 104 7.02 -2.41 20.74
CA ARG A 104 7.57 -3.70 21.19
C ARG A 104 7.37 -4.79 20.14
N HIS A 105 6.18 -4.85 19.53
CA HIS A 105 5.90 -5.80 18.46
C HIS A 105 6.81 -5.57 17.24
N ARG A 106 7.01 -4.30 16.84
CA ARG A 106 7.89 -3.95 15.71
C ARG A 106 9.34 -4.35 15.95
N ASP A 107 9.84 -4.24 17.18
CA ASP A 107 11.22 -4.58 17.51
C ASP A 107 11.45 -6.10 17.62
N ILE A 108 10.54 -6.83 18.27
CA ILE A 108 10.74 -8.26 18.59
C ILE A 108 10.37 -9.17 17.41
N PHE A 109 9.34 -8.84 16.64
CA PHE A 109 8.78 -9.76 15.64
C PHE A 109 9.79 -10.19 14.55
N PRO A 110 10.59 -9.31 13.93
CA PRO A 110 11.57 -9.73 12.92
C PRO A 110 12.65 -10.67 13.49
N ARG A 111 13.07 -10.43 14.75
CA ARG A 111 14.08 -11.27 15.43
C ARG A 111 13.51 -12.66 15.71
N LEU A 112 12.27 -12.73 16.18
CA LEU A 112 11.55 -13.98 16.41
C LEU A 112 11.40 -14.79 15.12
N MET A 113 10.99 -14.15 14.02
CA MET A 113 10.81 -14.82 12.74
C MET A 113 12.09 -15.50 12.24
N ARG A 114 13.25 -14.87 12.41
CA ARG A 114 14.54 -15.46 12.05
C ARG A 114 14.85 -16.72 12.88
N ILE A 115 14.53 -16.70 14.17
CA ILE A 115 14.74 -17.86 15.05
C ILE A 115 13.82 -19.01 14.63
N VAL A 116 12.57 -18.70 14.30
CA VAL A 116 11.60 -19.70 13.81
C VAL A 116 12.07 -20.31 12.49
N ASP A 117 12.51 -19.49 11.53
CA ASP A 117 13.00 -19.96 10.23
C ASP A 117 14.18 -20.93 10.39
N GLU A 118 15.16 -20.59 11.24
CA GLU A 118 16.30 -21.45 11.52
C GLU A 118 15.86 -22.76 12.21
N ALA A 119 14.97 -22.67 13.19
CA ALA A 119 14.50 -23.84 13.93
C ALA A 119 13.73 -24.82 13.05
N CYS A 120 13.01 -24.35 12.03
CA CYS A 120 12.26 -25.19 11.09
C CYS A 120 13.15 -25.99 10.13
N ARG A 121 14.46 -25.71 10.04
CA ARG A 121 15.39 -26.43 9.14
C ARG A 121 15.84 -27.78 9.67
N SER A 122 15.68 -28.04 10.97
CA SER A 122 16.00 -29.32 11.60
C SER A 122 14.89 -29.74 12.57
N GLN A 123 14.56 -31.03 12.54
CA GLN A 123 13.57 -31.62 13.44
C GLN A 123 13.98 -31.47 14.91
N GLU A 124 15.28 -31.57 15.20
CA GLU A 124 15.82 -31.40 16.55
C GLU A 124 15.64 -29.96 17.04
N THR A 125 16.00 -28.97 16.23
CA THR A 125 15.87 -27.55 16.60
C THR A 125 14.40 -27.12 16.73
N TYR A 126 13.53 -27.65 15.88
CA TYR A 126 12.09 -27.44 15.96
C TYR A 126 11.52 -27.97 17.29
N THR A 127 11.82 -29.22 17.65
CA THR A 127 11.30 -29.83 18.88
C THR A 127 11.81 -29.13 20.13
N LEU A 128 13.08 -28.71 20.14
CA LEU A 128 13.66 -27.93 21.24
C LEU A 128 12.97 -26.56 21.41
N LEU A 129 12.78 -25.81 20.31
CA LEU A 129 12.10 -24.52 20.33
C LEU A 129 10.63 -24.66 20.77
N SER A 130 9.91 -25.64 20.21
CA SER A 130 8.51 -25.91 20.55
C SER A 130 8.34 -26.24 22.03
N LYS A 131 9.22 -27.08 22.58
CA LYS A 131 9.20 -27.44 24.00
C LYS A 131 9.46 -26.22 24.89
N LYS A 132 10.41 -25.35 24.52
CA LYS A 132 10.68 -24.10 25.26
C LYS A 132 9.51 -23.12 25.21
N LEU A 133 8.88 -22.94 24.05
CA LEU A 133 7.72 -22.06 23.90
C LEU A 133 6.52 -22.58 24.71
N LEU A 134 6.28 -23.89 24.70
CA LEU A 134 5.23 -24.52 25.49
C LEU A 134 5.47 -24.31 27.00
N ILE A 135 6.68 -24.55 27.50
CA ILE A 135 7.04 -24.34 28.91
C ILE A 135 6.89 -22.87 29.33
N TYR A 136 7.31 -21.95 28.47
CA TYR A 136 7.16 -20.52 28.73
C TYR A 136 5.68 -20.14 28.85
N TRP A 137 4.84 -20.69 27.99
CA TRP A 137 3.40 -20.42 27.97
C TRP A 137 2.67 -21.05 29.17
N THR A 138 2.99 -22.29 29.52
CA THR A 138 2.36 -22.97 30.68
C THR A 138 2.76 -22.39 32.04
N ARG A 139 3.92 -21.72 32.14
CA ARG A 139 4.34 -21.02 33.37
C ARG A 139 3.77 -19.62 33.52
N LYS A 140 3.15 -19.09 32.47
CA LYS A 140 2.56 -17.74 32.41
C LYS A 140 1.03 -17.78 32.55
N CYS A 141 0.42 -18.96 32.48
CA CYS A 141 -0.99 -19.22 32.75
C CYS A 141 -1.18 -19.80 34.16
#